data_AF-A0A8X6SKF9-F1
#
_entry.id   AF-A0A8X6SKF9-F1
#
_cell.length_a   1.000
_cell.length_b   1.000
_cell.length_c   1.000
_cell.angle_alpha   90.00
_cell.angle_beta   90.00
_cell.angle_gamma   90.00
#
_symmetry.space_group_name_H-M   'P 1'
#
loop_
_entity.id
_entity.type
_entity.pdbx_description
1 polymer ?
#
loop_
_entity_poly.entity_id
_entity_poly.type
_entity_poly.pdbx_seq_one_letter_code
_entity_poly.pdbx_strand_id
1 'polypeptide(L)'
;MPRIKYAAHDVSNDMFGFDFKYTEMRVYFFLTELNRLQNAIKRKIYHYRQQAWEDNLSTLNAEDNSLWGIAKAFRKKTSPISALNGPTGIALSDTNKTEVIAHSLEKQFHLNDIHNPRKDEIITSVVDAYMDSNINNTDIIPPLSHLKLFRSLKRLKSKSFRERWDH
;
A
#
# COMPACT_ATOMS: atom_id res chain seq x y z
N MET A 1 36.28 4.32 -0.09
CA MET A 1 36.44 2.85 -0.28
C MET A 1 37.70 2.42 0.46
N PRO A 2 37.64 1.39 1.33
CA PRO A 2 38.83 0.91 2.04
C PRO A 2 39.80 0.26 1.05
N ARG A 3 41.07 0.68 1.09
CA ARG A 3 42.17 0.02 0.38
C ARG A 3 42.35 -1.37 0.97
N ILE A 4 42.33 -2.40 0.13
CA ILE A 4 42.68 -3.77 0.53
C ILE A 4 44.16 -3.75 0.93
N LYS A 5 44.45 -3.96 2.22
CA LYS A 5 45.82 -4.08 2.74
C LYS A 5 46.09 -5.56 2.98
N TYR A 6 47.09 -6.11 2.33
CA TYR A 6 47.63 -7.43 2.66
C TYR A 6 48.79 -7.23 3.63
N ALA A 7 48.77 -7.95 4.76
CA ALA A 7 49.89 -8.00 5.69
C ALA A 7 50.97 -8.92 5.11
N ALA A 8 52.15 -8.39 4.84
CA ALA A 8 53.31 -9.18 4.47
C ALA A 8 53.78 -9.97 5.70
N HIS A 9 53.68 -11.30 5.65
CA HIS A 9 54.35 -12.17 6.61
C HIS A 9 55.85 -12.17 6.29
N ASP A 10 56.63 -11.89 7.33
CA ASP A 10 58.08 -11.80 7.33
C ASP A 10 58.67 -13.21 7.11
N VAL A 11 59.26 -13.43 5.92
CA VAL A 11 60.10 -14.60 5.66
C VAL A 11 61.48 -14.08 5.34
N SER A 12 62.36 -14.23 6.33
CA SER A 12 63.79 -13.97 6.25
C SER A 12 64.40 -14.62 5.02
N ASN A 13 65.01 -13.83 4.13
CA ASN A 13 65.90 -14.36 3.09
C ASN A 13 66.89 -13.31 2.61
N ASP A 14 67.99 -13.18 3.34
CA ASP A 14 69.21 -12.49 2.93
C ASP A 14 69.89 -13.26 1.78
N MET A 15 69.47 -13.04 0.52
CA MET A 15 70.33 -13.34 -0.64
C MET A 15 69.92 -12.72 -1.99
N PHE A 16 68.86 -11.91 -2.12
CA PHE A 16 68.53 -11.27 -3.40
C PHE A 16 67.90 -9.89 -3.21
N GLY A 17 68.72 -8.89 -2.90
CA GLY A 17 68.30 -7.48 -2.78
C GLY A 17 67.75 -6.85 -4.06
N PHE A 18 67.72 -7.60 -5.17
CA PHE A 18 67.08 -7.21 -6.42
C PHE A 18 65.67 -7.80 -6.62
N ASP A 19 65.22 -8.83 -5.89
CA ASP A 19 63.92 -9.48 -6.19
C ASP A 19 62.72 -8.84 -5.45
N PHE A 20 62.96 -8.28 -4.27
CA PHE A 20 61.89 -7.69 -3.44
C PHE A 20 61.29 -6.41 -4.05
N LYS A 21 62.12 -5.53 -4.60
CA LYS A 21 61.67 -4.27 -5.22
C LYS A 21 60.92 -4.50 -6.53
N TYR A 22 61.28 -5.55 -7.27
CA TYR A 22 60.64 -5.91 -8.54
C TYR A 22 59.30 -6.60 -8.31
N THR A 23 59.15 -7.41 -7.26
CA THR A 23 57.87 -8.00 -6.87
C THR A 23 56.89 -6.93 -6.39
N GLU A 24 57.31 -5.98 -5.54
CA GLU A 24 56.47 -4.83 -5.17
C GLU A 24 56.05 -3.98 -6.37
N MET A 25 56.99 -3.59 -7.25
CA MET A 25 56.66 -2.79 -8.44
C MET A 25 55.68 -3.52 -9.37
N ARG A 26 55.85 -4.83 -9.56
CA ARG A 26 54.89 -5.64 -10.32
C ARG A 26 53.52 -5.65 -9.65
N VAL A 27 53.45 -5.88 -8.33
CA VAL A 27 52.19 -5.86 -7.58
C VAL A 27 51.50 -4.49 -7.67
N TYR A 28 52.22 -3.38 -7.51
CA TYR A 28 51.67 -2.03 -7.69
C TYR A 28 51.17 -1.78 -9.12
N PHE A 29 51.90 -2.24 -10.13
CA PHE A 29 51.50 -2.14 -11.54
C PHE A 29 50.23 -2.94 -11.81
N PHE A 30 50.16 -4.21 -11.36
CA PHE A 30 48.97 -5.04 -11.49
C PHE A 30 47.77 -4.46 -10.75
N LEU A 31 47.95 -3.96 -9.52
CA LEU A 31 46.87 -3.31 -8.77
C LEU A 31 46.39 -2.04 -9.47
N THR A 32 47.29 -1.26 -10.07
CA THR A 32 46.92 -0.05 -10.84
C THR A 32 46.10 -0.43 -12.05
N GLU A 33 46.50 -1.47 -12.78
CA GLU A 33 45.80 -1.93 -13.97
C GLU A 33 44.44 -2.55 -13.63
N LEU A 34 44.34 -3.34 -12.55
CA LEU A 34 43.08 -3.85 -12.01
C LEU A 34 42.13 -2.72 -11.62
N ASN A 35 42.63 -1.69 -10.92
CA ASN A 35 41.83 -0.52 -10.58
C ASN A 35 41.38 0.26 -11.82
N ARG A 36 42.24 0.38 -12.84
CA ARG A 36 41.93 1.02 -14.13
C ARG A 36 40.79 0.28 -14.83
N LEU A 37 40.89 -1.05 -14.92
CA LEU A 37 39.86 -1.91 -15.52
C LEU A 37 38.56 -1.87 -14.72
N GLN A 38 38.62 -1.96 -13.39
CA GLN A 38 37.46 -1.85 -12.51
C GLN A 38 36.73 -0.52 -12.73
N ASN A 39 37.46 0.60 -12.81
CA ASN A 39 36.88 1.91 -13.08
C ASN A 39 36.35 2.04 -14.50
N ALA A 40 36.98 1.40 -15.49
CA ALA A 40 36.46 1.33 -16.85
C ALA A 40 35.11 0.58 -16.91
N ILE A 41 35.01 -0.55 -16.21
CA ILE A 41 33.76 -1.34 -16.10
C ILE A 41 32.67 -0.52 -15.39
N LYS A 42 32.99 0.11 -14.25
CA LYS A 42 32.03 0.98 -13.54
C LYS A 42 31.49 2.10 -14.43
N ARG A 43 32.36 2.75 -15.20
CA ARG A 43 31.96 3.79 -16.17
C ARG A 43 31.04 3.23 -17.24
N LYS A 44 31.39 2.08 -17.84
CA LYS A 44 30.53 1.44 -18.85
C LYS A 44 29.15 1.06 -18.29
N ILE A 45 29.10 0.49 -17.09
CA ILE A 45 27.84 0.16 -16.41
C ILE A 45 27.00 1.42 -16.16
N TYR A 46 27.64 2.50 -15.72
CA TYR A 46 26.97 3.78 -15.51
C TYR A 46 26.35 4.31 -16.81
N HIS A 47 27.12 4.38 -17.90
CA HIS A 47 26.61 4.86 -19.19
C HIS A 47 25.50 3.98 -19.74
N TYR A 48 25.63 2.65 -19.67
CA TYR A 48 24.59 1.73 -20.11
C TYR A 48 23.28 1.94 -19.34
N ARG A 49 23.36 2.08 -18.01
CA ARG A 49 22.18 2.34 -17.17
C ARG A 49 21.55 3.70 -17.46
N GLN A 50 22.38 4.71 -17.72
CA GLN A 50 21.92 6.05 -18.06
C GLN A 50 21.17 6.04 -19.40
N GLN A 51 21.73 5.40 -20.42
CA GLN A 51 21.08 5.26 -21.74
C GLN A 51 19.77 4.49 -21.63
N ALA A 52 19.77 3.33 -20.96
CA ALA A 52 18.54 2.57 -20.74
C ALA A 52 17.47 3.38 -19.98
N TRP A 53 17.88 4.28 -19.08
CA TRP A 53 16.98 5.16 -18.38
C TRP A 53 16.42 6.27 -19.28
N GLU A 54 17.25 6.88 -20.11
CA GLU A 54 16.85 7.88 -21.11
C GLU A 54 15.87 7.28 -22.13
N ASP A 55 16.17 6.09 -22.65
CA ASP A 55 15.28 5.35 -23.55
C ASP A 55 13.93 5.09 -22.88
N ASN A 56 13.93 4.59 -21.64
CA ASN A 56 12.71 4.36 -20.88
C ASN A 56 11.88 5.65 -20.69
N LEU A 57 12.53 6.77 -20.35
CA LEU A 57 11.86 8.07 -20.23
C LEU A 57 11.25 8.55 -21.55
N SER A 58 11.93 8.28 -22.68
CA SER A 58 11.43 8.65 -24.01
C SER A 58 10.18 7.87 -24.44
N THR A 59 9.99 6.67 -23.89
CA THR A 59 8.84 5.81 -24.19
C THR A 59 7.59 6.09 -23.35
N LEU A 60 7.68 6.96 -22.34
CA LEU A 60 6.56 7.20 -21.43
C LEU A 60 5.40 7.94 -22.09
N ASN A 61 4.19 7.48 -21.78
CA ASN A 61 2.94 8.07 -22.25
C ASN A 61 1.98 8.31 -21.07
N ALA A 62 1.08 9.29 -21.23
CA ALA A 62 -0.02 9.56 -20.31
C ALA A 62 -1.20 8.59 -20.53
N GLU A 63 -1.40 8.09 -21.75
CA GLU A 63 -2.56 7.25 -22.11
C GLU A 63 -2.45 5.81 -21.56
N ASP A 64 -1.23 5.27 -21.49
CA ASP A 64 -0.96 3.90 -21.00
C ASP A 64 -0.63 3.84 -19.49
N ASN A 65 -0.79 4.97 -18.78
CA ASN A 65 -0.51 5.14 -17.36
C ASN A 65 0.97 4.93 -16.95
N SER A 66 1.90 4.77 -17.91
CA SER A 66 3.33 4.55 -17.65
C SER A 66 3.98 5.77 -16.99
N LEU A 67 3.65 6.97 -17.47
CA LEU A 67 4.13 8.24 -16.93
C LEU A 67 3.74 8.38 -15.45
N TRP A 68 2.50 8.01 -15.10
CA TRP A 68 2.01 8.09 -13.73
C TRP A 68 2.72 7.10 -12.79
N GLY A 69 3.02 5.89 -13.28
CA GLY A 69 3.81 4.90 -12.54
C GLY A 69 5.19 5.43 -12.14
N ILE A 70 5.90 6.03 -13.09
CA ILE A 70 7.23 6.63 -12.84
C ILE A 70 7.13 7.87 -11.93
N ALA A 71 6.20 8.78 -12.19
CA ALA A 71 5.98 9.96 -11.35
C ALA A 71 5.65 9.58 -9.89
N LYS A 72 4.86 8.52 -9.70
CA LYS A 72 4.54 7.99 -8.37
C LYS A 72 5.78 7.41 -7.68
N ALA A 73 6.66 6.72 -8.40
CA ALA A 73 7.91 6.20 -7.85
C ALA A 73 8.81 7.33 -7.31
N PHE A 74 8.92 8.45 -8.04
CA PHE A 74 9.66 9.63 -7.58
C PHE A 74 9.02 10.33 -6.37
N ARG A 75 7.69 10.31 -6.28
CA ARG A 75 6.95 10.90 -5.15
C ARG A 75 6.96 10.03 -3.90
N LYS A 76 7.14 8.71 -4.03
CA LYS A 76 7.08 7.79 -2.90
C LYS A 76 8.34 7.96 -2.03
N LYS A 77 8.26 8.86 -1.04
CA LYS A 77 9.14 8.80 0.13
C LYS A 77 8.76 7.52 0.88
N THR A 78 9.52 6.44 0.67
CA THR A 78 9.36 5.22 1.46
C THR A 78 9.85 5.52 2.87
N SER A 79 9.00 6.12 3.70
CA SER A 79 9.21 6.07 5.12
C SER A 79 9.13 4.60 5.53
N PRO A 80 10.17 4.03 6.14
CA PRO A 80 10.06 2.69 6.67
C PRO A 80 8.87 2.68 7.64
N ILE A 81 8.03 1.65 7.56
CA ILE A 81 6.99 1.44 8.56
C ILE A 81 7.72 1.32 9.90
N SER A 82 7.34 2.17 10.86
CA SER A 82 7.94 2.15 12.19
C SER A 82 7.73 0.77 12.84
N ALA A 83 8.68 0.36 13.68
CA ALA A 83 8.57 -0.88 14.43
C ALA A 83 7.25 -0.90 15.24
N LEU A 84 6.60 -2.07 15.26
CA LEU A 84 5.38 -2.25 16.04
C LEU A 84 5.74 -2.26 17.52
N ASN A 85 5.32 -1.22 18.24
CA ASN A 85 5.61 -1.07 19.67
C ASN A 85 4.41 -1.53 20.49
N GLY A 86 4.64 -2.54 21.33
CA GLY A 86 3.73 -2.99 22.35
C GLY A 86 4.04 -2.40 23.73
N PRO A 87 3.28 -2.81 24.75
CA PRO A 87 3.49 -2.38 26.14
C PRO A 87 4.88 -2.69 26.69
N THR A 88 5.48 -3.79 26.23
CA THR A 88 6.78 -4.31 26.69
C THR A 88 7.94 -3.92 25.78
N GLY A 89 7.70 -3.14 24.71
CA GLY A 89 8.70 -2.75 23.72
C GLY A 89 8.35 -3.22 22.30
N ILE A 90 9.37 -3.37 21.44
CA ILE A 90 9.17 -3.76 20.04
C ILE A 90 8.66 -5.21 19.95
N ALA A 91 7.57 -5.43 19.23
CA ALA A 91 7.00 -6.75 18.99
C ALA A 91 7.81 -7.52 17.92
N LEU A 92 8.62 -8.48 18.38
CA LEU A 92 9.50 -9.26 17.51
C LEU A 92 8.87 -10.59 17.06
N SER A 93 8.24 -11.33 17.98
CA SER A 93 7.56 -12.60 17.68
C SER A 93 6.18 -12.35 17.06
N ASP A 94 5.67 -13.33 16.31
CA ASP A 94 4.36 -13.21 15.68
C ASP A 94 3.23 -13.20 16.70
N THR A 95 3.38 -13.91 17.82
CA THR A 95 2.47 -13.84 18.98
C THR A 95 2.41 -12.41 19.53
N ASN A 96 3.56 -11.81 19.82
CA ASN A 96 3.62 -10.45 20.38
C ASN A 96 3.02 -9.43 19.40
N LYS A 97 3.28 -9.57 18.08
CA LYS A 97 2.69 -8.69 17.06
C LYS A 97 1.16 -8.81 17.06
N THR A 98 0.65 -10.03 17.15
CA THR A 98 -0.79 -10.30 17.16
C THR A 98 -1.46 -9.70 18.39
N GLU A 99 -0.85 -9.85 19.56
CA GLU A 99 -1.34 -9.26 20.81
C GLU A 99 -1.36 -7.73 20.76
N VAL A 100 -0.30 -7.11 20.26
CA VAL A 100 -0.23 -5.64 20.12
C VAL A 100 -1.29 -5.13 19.15
N ILE A 101 -1.51 -5.83 18.03
CA ILE A 101 -2.57 -5.48 17.08
C ILE A 101 -3.95 -5.65 17.73
N ALA A 102 -4.21 -6.79 18.40
CA ALA A 102 -5.48 -7.06 19.06
C ALA A 102 -5.82 -5.99 20.10
N HIS A 103 -4.86 -5.65 20.96
CA HIS A 103 -5.02 -4.60 21.97
C HIS A 103 -5.23 -3.21 21.33
N SER A 104 -4.51 -2.90 20.25
CA SER A 104 -4.71 -1.64 19.52
C SER A 104 -6.12 -1.55 18.92
N LEU A 105 -6.62 -2.65 18.34
CA LEU A 105 -7.96 -2.73 17.78
C LEU A 105 -9.03 -2.62 18.87
N GLU A 106 -8.90 -3.37 19.96
CA GLU A 106 -9.81 -3.29 21.10
C GLU A 106 -9.97 -1.85 21.60
N LYS A 107 -8.86 -1.11 21.73
CA LYS A 107 -8.87 0.29 22.15
C LYS A 107 -9.54 1.22 21.13
N GLN A 108 -9.33 0.98 19.83
CA GLN A 108 -9.92 1.81 18.77
C GLN A 108 -11.41 1.56 18.56
N PHE A 109 -11.84 0.33 18.77
CA PHE A 109 -13.21 -0.13 18.55
C PHE A 109 -13.99 -0.30 19.85
N HIS A 110 -13.54 0.31 20.94
CA HIS A 110 -14.33 0.38 22.16
C HIS A 110 -15.57 1.25 21.91
N LEU A 111 -16.73 0.76 22.33
CA LEU A 111 -17.97 1.53 22.26
C LEU A 111 -17.79 2.76 23.14
N ASN A 112 -17.72 3.94 22.54
CA ASN A 112 -17.77 5.17 23.31
C ASN A 112 -19.08 5.17 24.10
N ASP A 113 -19.01 5.46 25.39
CA ASP A 113 -20.19 5.79 26.18
C ASP A 113 -20.74 7.14 25.68
N ILE A 114 -21.53 7.07 24.61
CA ILE A 114 -22.24 8.19 24.02
C ILE A 114 -23.55 8.47 24.76
N HIS A 115 -23.83 7.74 25.85
CA HIS A 115 -25.02 7.92 26.65
C HIS A 115 -25.03 9.34 27.18
N ASN A 116 -25.98 10.12 26.67
CA ASN A 116 -26.23 11.45 27.13
C ASN A 116 -27.70 11.47 27.52
N PRO A 117 -28.03 11.35 28.82
CA PRO A 117 -29.40 11.15 29.27
C PRO A 117 -30.34 12.26 28.77
N ARG A 118 -29.82 13.48 28.61
CA ARG A 118 -30.56 14.61 28.06
C ARG A 118 -30.85 14.46 26.57
N LYS A 119 -29.92 13.94 25.77
CA LYS A 119 -30.17 13.70 24.33
C LYS A 119 -31.11 12.53 24.14
N ASP A 120 -30.96 11.50 24.97
CA ASP A 120 -31.79 10.30 24.88
C ASP A 120 -33.24 10.63 25.21
N GLU A 121 -33.49 11.46 26.23
CA GLU A 121 -34.82 11.99 26.58
C GLU A 121 -35.43 12.86 25.45
N ILE A 122 -34.61 13.68 24.79
CA ILE A 122 -35.06 14.47 23.63
C ILE A 122 -35.43 13.54 22.46
N ILE A 123 -34.64 12.50 22.20
CA ILE A 123 -34.90 11.56 21.11
C ILE A 123 -36.17 10.77 21.39
N THR A 124 -36.36 10.23 22.60
CA THR A 124 -37.58 9.51 22.96
C THR A 124 -38.81 10.41 22.86
N SER A 125 -38.77 11.63 23.40
CA SER A 125 -39.91 12.55 23.31
C SER A 125 -40.28 12.94 21.86
N VAL A 126 -39.29 13.09 20.97
CA VAL A 126 -39.54 13.35 19.54
C VAL A 126 -40.14 12.13 18.84
N VAL A 127 -39.65 10.92 19.14
CA VAL A 127 -40.18 9.67 18.57
C VAL A 127 -41.61 9.44 19.03
N ASP A 128 -41.90 9.65 20.32
CA ASP A 128 -43.25 9.51 20.88
C ASP A 128 -44.21 10.51 20.22
N ALA A 129 -43.81 11.78 20.08
CA ALA A 129 -44.61 12.78 19.37
C ALA A 129 -44.84 12.45 17.89
N TYR A 130 -43.87 11.82 17.21
CA TYR A 130 -44.01 11.37 15.83
C TYR A 130 -45.00 10.20 15.71
N MET A 131 -44.95 9.24 16.64
CA MET A 131 -45.90 8.12 16.66
C MET A 131 -47.32 8.61 16.97
N ASP A 132 -47.47 9.52 17.94
CA ASP A 132 -48.76 10.10 18.31
C ASP A 132 -49.36 10.96 17.17
N SER A 133 -48.54 11.70 16.43
CA SER A 133 -49.00 12.48 15.28
C SER A 133 -49.37 11.61 14.06
N ASN A 134 -48.69 10.47 13.86
CA ASN A 134 -49.05 9.51 12.81
C ASN A 134 -50.30 8.68 13.13
N ILE A 135 -50.65 8.49 14.40
CA ILE A 135 -51.93 7.86 14.78
C ILE A 135 -53.12 8.78 14.43
N ASN A 136 -52.91 10.10 14.37
CA ASN A 136 -53.95 11.08 14.03
C ASN A 136 -54.12 11.29 12.52
N ASN A 137 -53.18 10.83 11.69
CA ASN A 137 -53.28 10.84 10.22
C ASN A 137 -53.85 9.51 9.71
N THR A 138 -55.11 9.24 10.05
CA THR A 138 -55.85 8.06 9.56
C THR A 138 -56.41 8.27 8.15
N ASP A 139 -55.53 8.62 7.20
CA ASP A 139 -55.73 8.30 5.77
C ASP A 139 -54.99 7.01 5.39
N ILE A 140 -54.82 6.12 6.36
CA ILE A 140 -54.32 4.76 6.12
C ILE A 140 -55.41 4.00 5.38
N ILE A 141 -55.34 4.07 4.05
CA ILE A 141 -56.09 3.21 3.14
C ILE A 141 -55.86 1.76 3.60
N PRO A 142 -56.90 1.01 3.99
CA PRO A 142 -56.72 -0.32 4.57
C PRO A 142 -56.08 -1.27 3.55
N PRO A 143 -55.28 -2.27 4.00
CA PRO A 143 -54.52 -3.17 3.13
C PRO A 143 -55.37 -3.91 2.08
N LEU A 144 -56.69 -3.98 2.27
CA LEU A 144 -57.65 -4.58 1.33
C LEU A 144 -57.72 -3.83 -0.02
N SER A 145 -57.38 -2.54 -0.05
CA SER A 145 -57.35 -1.72 -1.26
C SER A 145 -56.20 -2.09 -2.21
N HIS A 146 -55.07 -2.54 -1.66
CA HIS A 146 -53.91 -3.00 -2.45
C HIS A 146 -54.25 -4.26 -3.26
N LEU A 147 -55.05 -5.18 -2.70
CA LEU A 147 -55.47 -6.40 -3.40
C LEU A 147 -56.43 -6.11 -4.56
N LYS A 148 -57.32 -5.13 -4.41
CA LYS A 148 -58.22 -4.70 -5.50
C LYS A 148 -57.43 -4.05 -6.63
N LEU A 149 -56.51 -3.14 -6.33
CA LEU A 149 -55.63 -2.51 -7.32
C LEU A 149 -54.74 -3.53 -8.02
N PHE A 150 -54.13 -4.46 -7.28
CA PHE A 150 -53.27 -5.51 -7.83
C PHE A 150 -54.04 -6.46 -8.78
N ARG A 151 -55.27 -6.86 -8.43
CA ARG A 151 -56.14 -7.66 -9.33
C ARG A 151 -56.50 -6.89 -10.60
N SER A 152 -56.81 -5.59 -10.49
CA SER A 152 -57.12 -4.75 -11.64
C SER A 152 -55.91 -4.60 -12.59
N LEU A 153 -54.70 -4.38 -12.03
CA LEU A 153 -53.46 -4.31 -12.82
C LEU A 153 -53.14 -5.64 -13.52
N LYS A 154 -53.36 -6.78 -12.85
CA LYS A 154 -53.17 -8.10 -13.46
C LYS A 154 -54.13 -8.35 -14.63
N ARG A 155 -55.39 -7.90 -14.52
CA ARG A 155 -56.39 -7.99 -15.62
C ARG A 155 -56.02 -7.10 -16.81
N LEU A 156 -55.47 -5.91 -16.56
CA LEU A 156 -55.06 -5.00 -17.63
C LEU A 156 -53.83 -5.53 -18.39
N LYS A 157 -52.83 -6.09 -17.68
CA LYS A 157 -51.69 -6.75 -18.33
C LYS A 157 -52.11 -7.95 -19.19
N SER A 158 -53.10 -8.74 -18.76
CA SER A 158 -53.52 -9.91 -19.53
C SER A 158 -54.35 -9.56 -20.77
N LYS A 159 -55.12 -8.45 -20.73
CA LYS A 159 -55.83 -7.92 -21.91
C LYS A 159 -54.87 -7.32 -22.94
N SER A 160 -53.95 -6.45 -22.49
CA SER A 160 -52.91 -5.86 -23.35
C SER A 160 -51.99 -6.90 -23.98
N PHE A 161 -51.71 -8.01 -23.28
CA PHE A 161 -50.93 -9.12 -23.83
C PHE A 161 -51.70 -9.93 -24.88
N ARG A 162 -53.03 -10.02 -24.78
CA ARG A 162 -53.88 -10.81 -25.69
C ARG A 162 -54.13 -10.07 -27.00
N GLU A 163 -54.30 -8.75 -26.96
CA GLU A 163 -54.50 -7.89 -28.15
C GLU A 163 -53.23 -7.72 -29.01
N ARG A 164 -52.04 -8.08 -28.49
CA ARG A 164 -50.76 -7.93 -29.20
C ARG A 164 -50.43 -9.10 -30.15
N TRP A 165 -51.21 -10.19 -30.12
CA TRP A 165 -50.98 -11.39 -30.95
C TRP A 165 -52.13 -11.70 -31.94
N ASP A 166 -53.11 -10.81 -32.08
CA ASP A 166 -54.24 -10.94 -33.02
C ASP A 166 -54.10 -10.01 -34.27
N HIS A 167 -52.88 -9.62 -34.65
CA HIS A 167 -52.56 -8.91 -35.89
C HIS A 167 -51.44 -9.59 -36.67
#